data_AF-A0A953W8H2-F1
#
_entry.id   AF-A0A953W8H2-F1
#
_cell.length_a   1.000
_cell.length_b   1.000
_cell.length_c   1.000
_cell.angle_alpha   90.00
_cell.angle_beta   90.00
_cell.angle_gamma   90.00
#
_symmetry.space_group_name_H-M   'P 1'
#
loop_
_entity.id
_entity.type
_entity.pdbx_description
1 polymer ?
#
loop_
_entity_poly.entity_id
_entity_poly.type
_entity_poly.pdbx_seq_one_letter_code
_entity_poly.pdbx_strand_id
1 'polypeptide(L)'
;LSRHPIPPERVLAHSDVAPERKEDPGELFPWGRLAREGLGVGPYEGEGDASVSYDEAFALLKAVGYDFPERQHAAALVAFQRRFCPAALGKGFSPLTKGALKWAAQAMK
;
A
#
# COMPACT_ATOMS: atom_id res chain seq x y z
N LEU A 1 3.56 -19.14 -12.55
CA LEU A 1 2.10 -18.83 -12.64
C LEU A 1 1.62 -19.24 -14.04
N SER A 2 1.07 -20.45 -14.21
CA SER A 2 0.64 -20.95 -15.54
C SER A 2 -0.86 -21.24 -15.64
N ARG A 3 -1.53 -21.49 -14.50
CA ARG A 3 -2.98 -21.76 -14.47
C ARG A 3 -3.82 -20.48 -14.63
N HIS A 4 -3.38 -19.38 -14.01
CA HIS A 4 -3.97 -18.05 -14.16
C HIS A 4 -2.84 -17.01 -14.35
N PRO A 5 -2.88 -16.18 -15.39
CA PRO A 5 -1.89 -15.13 -15.63
C PRO A 5 -2.20 -13.91 -14.75
N ILE A 6 -2.14 -14.08 -13.43
CA ILE A 6 -2.35 -12.98 -12.47
C ILE A 6 -1.05 -12.18 -12.42
N PRO A 7 -1.09 -10.87 -12.72
CA PRO A 7 0.08 -10.03 -12.64
C PRO A 7 0.41 -9.67 -11.17
N PRO A 8 1.68 -9.33 -10.84
CA PRO A 8 2.14 -9.15 -9.46
C PRO A 8 1.34 -8.12 -8.64
N GLU A 9 0.93 -7.02 -9.27
CA GLU A 9 0.13 -5.96 -8.66
C GLU A 9 -1.27 -6.41 -8.24
N ARG A 10 -1.75 -7.54 -8.76
CA ARG A 10 -3.03 -8.16 -8.36
C ARG A 10 -2.87 -9.25 -7.29
N VAL A 11 -1.67 -9.44 -6.76
CA VAL A 11 -1.45 -10.23 -5.54
C VAL A 11 -1.57 -9.28 -4.35
N LEU A 12 -2.67 -9.41 -3.61
CA LEU A 12 -3.09 -8.46 -2.58
C LEU A 12 -3.11 -9.10 -1.19
N ALA A 13 -2.97 -8.27 -0.15
CA ALA A 13 -3.34 -8.64 1.20
C ALA A 13 -4.88 -8.71 1.35
N HIS A 14 -5.36 -9.41 2.37
CA HIS A 14 -6.77 -9.34 2.71
C HIS A 14 -7.13 -7.95 3.25
N SER A 15 -6.24 -7.33 4.00
CA SER A 15 -6.36 -5.94 4.45
C SER A 15 -6.42 -4.93 3.29
N ASP A 16 -5.88 -5.26 2.12
CA ASP A 16 -5.95 -4.36 0.96
C ASP A 16 -7.37 -4.28 0.39
N VAL A 17 -8.10 -5.40 0.47
CA VAL A 17 -9.47 -5.52 -0.05
C VAL A 17 -10.51 -5.16 1.01
N ALA A 18 -10.21 -5.41 2.29
CA ALA A 18 -11.15 -5.25 3.40
C ALA A 18 -10.51 -4.55 4.61
N PRO A 19 -9.98 -3.33 4.45
CA PRO A 19 -9.16 -2.68 5.47
C PRO A 19 -9.86 -2.49 6.81
N GLU A 20 -11.18 -2.28 6.82
CA GLU A 20 -11.96 -2.11 8.06
C GLU A 20 -12.21 -3.42 8.83
N ARG A 21 -12.04 -4.57 8.16
CA ARG A 21 -12.43 -5.88 8.72
C ARG A 21 -11.25 -6.82 8.89
N LYS A 22 -10.11 -6.51 8.27
CA LYS A 22 -9.00 -7.45 8.08
C LYS A 22 -7.65 -6.78 8.23
N GLU A 23 -6.77 -7.53 8.86
CA GLU A 23 -5.43 -7.12 9.22
C GLU A 23 -4.36 -8.03 8.60
N ASP A 24 -4.78 -9.20 8.13
CA ASP A 24 -3.93 -10.22 7.53
C ASP A 24 -3.47 -9.85 6.10
N PRO A 25 -2.23 -10.19 5.72
CA PRO A 25 -1.28 -11.03 6.46
C PRO A 25 -0.38 -10.28 7.46
N GLY A 26 -0.59 -8.97 7.64
CA GLY A 26 0.17 -8.13 8.55
C GLY A 26 1.51 -7.64 7.99
N GLU A 27 2.13 -6.73 8.73
CA GLU A 27 3.37 -6.02 8.37
C GLU A 27 4.63 -6.89 8.37
N LEU A 28 4.58 -8.05 9.04
CA LEU A 28 5.69 -9.01 9.08
C LEU A 28 5.66 -10.00 7.91
N PHE A 29 4.60 -9.99 7.10
CA PHE A 29 4.53 -10.84 5.92
C PHE A 29 5.64 -10.47 4.93
N PRO A 30 6.37 -11.43 4.35
CA PRO A 30 7.58 -11.16 3.58
C PRO A 30 7.27 -10.68 2.14
N TRP A 31 6.55 -9.57 1.99
CA TRP A 31 6.21 -8.95 0.71
C TRP A 31 7.45 -8.67 -0.15
N GLY A 32 8.55 -8.24 0.46
CA GLY A 32 9.82 -8.02 -0.25
C GLY A 32 10.40 -9.29 -0.89
N ARG A 33 10.19 -10.46 -0.27
CA ARG A 33 10.61 -11.74 -0.86
C ARG A 33 9.77 -12.06 -2.10
N LEU A 34 8.45 -11.90 -2.03
CA LEU A 34 7.57 -12.11 -3.18
C LEU A 34 7.93 -11.17 -4.34
N ALA A 35 8.23 -9.90 -4.04
CA ALA A 35 8.63 -8.94 -5.06
C ALA A 35 9.93 -9.33 -5.77
N ARG A 36 10.94 -9.80 -5.03
CA ARG A 36 12.19 -10.32 -5.61
C ARG A 36 11.97 -11.54 -6.51
N GLU A 37 10.95 -12.34 -6.23
CA GLU A 37 10.58 -13.51 -7.03
C GLU A 37 9.62 -13.14 -8.19
N GLY A 38 9.24 -11.86 -8.35
CA GLY A 38 8.30 -11.40 -9.37
C GLY A 38 6.85 -11.85 -9.12
N LEU A 39 6.50 -12.11 -7.86
CA LEU A 39 5.21 -12.67 -7.44
C LEU A 39 4.30 -11.64 -6.73
N GLY A 40 4.78 -10.41 -6.52
CA GLY A 40 3.99 -9.35 -5.91
C GLY A 40 4.71 -8.01 -5.95
N VAL A 41 4.01 -6.94 -5.53
CA VAL A 41 4.64 -5.65 -5.26
C VAL A 41 5.04 -5.57 -3.79
N GLY A 42 6.32 -5.25 -3.55
CA GLY A 42 6.94 -5.23 -2.22
C GLY A 42 6.86 -3.86 -1.52
N PRO A 43 7.48 -3.73 -0.34
CA PRO A 43 7.58 -2.45 0.36
C PRO A 43 8.38 -1.41 -0.42
N TYR A 44 8.03 -0.14 -0.21
CA TYR A 44 8.76 1.02 -0.70
C TYR A 44 10.05 1.21 0.11
N GLU A 45 11.18 1.33 -0.60
CA GLU A 45 12.52 1.50 -0.02
C GLU A 45 13.12 2.89 -0.29
N GLY A 46 12.35 3.82 -0.85
CA GLY A 46 12.82 5.17 -1.17
C GLY A 46 12.60 6.19 -0.04
N GLU A 47 12.95 7.44 -0.36
CA GLU A 47 12.82 8.57 0.56
C GLU A 47 11.38 9.06 0.73
N GLY A 48 11.13 9.78 1.82
CA GLY A 48 9.85 10.47 2.01
C GLY A 48 9.68 11.70 1.12
N ASP A 49 8.43 12.07 0.83
CA ASP A 49 8.08 13.25 0.05
C ASP A 49 7.15 14.16 0.87
N ALA A 50 7.72 15.22 1.46
CA ALA A 50 6.97 16.19 2.25
C ALA A 50 6.17 17.19 1.36
N SER A 51 6.44 17.24 0.06
CA SER A 51 5.77 18.16 -0.87
C SER A 51 4.36 17.72 -1.24
N VAL A 52 4.07 16.42 -1.13
CA VAL A 52 2.73 15.85 -1.38
C VAL A 52 1.74 16.41 -0.36
N SER A 53 0.68 17.04 -0.85
CA SER A 53 -0.38 17.58 0.00
C SER A 53 -1.22 16.45 0.63
N TYR A 54 -2.05 16.77 1.63
CA TYR A 54 -2.98 15.78 2.17
C TYR A 54 -4.02 15.35 1.14
N ASP A 55 -4.59 16.28 0.38
CA ASP A 55 -5.58 16.00 -0.67
C ASP A 55 -5.01 15.09 -1.77
N GLU A 56 -3.76 15.35 -2.17
CA GLU A 56 -3.04 14.47 -3.10
C GLU A 56 -2.79 13.09 -2.50
N ALA A 57 -2.40 13.00 -1.22
CA ALA A 57 -2.21 11.71 -0.55
C ALA A 57 -3.50 10.89 -0.47
N PHE A 58 -4.66 11.52 -0.24
CA PHE A 58 -5.97 10.86 -0.32
C PHE A 58 -6.26 10.33 -1.72
N ALA A 59 -6.01 11.15 -2.75
CA ALA A 59 -6.22 10.75 -4.14
C ALA A 59 -5.29 9.58 -4.53
N LEU A 60 -4.03 9.61 -4.10
CA LEU A 60 -3.07 8.53 -4.34
C LEU A 60 -3.48 7.23 -3.63
N LEU A 61 -3.96 7.30 -2.38
CA LEU A 61 -4.42 6.10 -1.66
C LEU A 61 -5.60 5.42 -2.39
N LYS A 62 -6.52 6.22 -2.95
CA LYS A 62 -7.59 5.72 -3.83
C LYS A 62 -7.05 5.17 -5.15
N ALA A 63 -6.08 5.84 -5.76
CA ALA A 63 -5.46 5.42 -7.02
C ALA A 63 -4.69 4.09 -6.90
N VAL A 64 -4.14 3.79 -5.72
CA VAL A 64 -3.55 2.47 -5.40
C VAL A 64 -4.62 1.36 -5.38
N GLY A 65 -5.88 1.70 -5.10
CA GLY A 65 -7.01 0.77 -5.11
C GLY A 65 -7.74 0.62 -3.77
N TYR A 66 -7.37 1.38 -2.74
CA TYR A 66 -8.11 1.37 -1.48
C TYR A 66 -9.37 2.23 -1.60
N ASP A 67 -10.53 1.60 -1.43
CA ASP A 67 -11.80 2.30 -1.34
C ASP A 67 -12.11 2.68 0.11
N PHE A 68 -12.57 3.91 0.31
CA PHE A 68 -12.99 4.43 1.61
C PHE A 68 -13.83 5.71 1.44
N PRO A 69 -14.86 5.90 2.28
CA PRO A 69 -15.58 7.16 2.34
C PRO A 69 -14.66 8.31 2.72
N GLU A 70 -14.97 9.52 2.22
CA GLU A 70 -14.25 10.72 2.62
C GLU A 70 -14.24 10.85 4.16
N ARG A 71 -13.08 11.20 4.72
CA ARG A 71 -12.79 11.26 6.17
C ARG A 71 -12.65 9.92 6.92
N GLN A 72 -12.97 8.77 6.32
CA GLN A 72 -12.86 7.43 6.95
C GLN A 72 -11.66 6.60 6.45
N HIS A 73 -10.56 7.27 6.13
CA HIS A 73 -9.36 6.68 5.52
C HIS A 73 -8.44 5.89 6.45
N ALA A 74 -8.63 5.95 7.77
CA ALA A 74 -7.65 5.46 8.74
C ALA A 74 -7.33 3.97 8.54
N ALA A 75 -8.35 3.13 8.34
CA ALA A 75 -8.16 1.70 8.11
C ALA A 75 -7.43 1.42 6.79
N ALA A 76 -7.82 2.10 5.71
CA ALA A 76 -7.16 1.99 4.40
C ALA A 76 -5.69 2.41 4.47
N LEU A 77 -5.39 3.49 5.19
CA LEU A 77 -4.04 3.99 5.38
C LEU A 77 -3.17 3.00 6.17
N VAL A 78 -3.72 2.40 7.24
CA VAL A 78 -3.00 1.39 8.03
C VAL A 78 -2.73 0.14 7.19
N ALA A 79 -3.71 -0.34 6.42
CA ALA A 79 -3.53 -1.47 5.51
C ALA A 79 -2.44 -1.18 4.46
N PHE A 80 -2.46 0.01 3.85
CA PHE A 80 -1.41 0.48 2.95
C PHE A 80 -0.03 0.46 3.61
N GLN A 81 0.08 0.98 4.83
CA GLN A 81 1.35 1.01 5.57
C GLN A 81 1.87 -0.38 5.89
N ARG A 82 1.02 -1.32 6.32
CA ARG A 82 1.44 -2.70 6.61
C ARG A 82 2.11 -3.37 5.42
N ARG A 83 1.64 -3.10 4.20
CA ARG A 83 2.21 -3.69 2.99
C ARG A 83 3.38 -2.90 2.43
N PHE A 84 3.18 -1.60 2.21
CA PHE A 84 4.08 -0.79 1.40
C PHE A 84 5.06 0.05 2.22
N CYS A 85 4.77 0.34 3.48
CA CYS A 85 5.69 1.13 4.31
C CYS A 85 5.56 0.84 5.82
N PRO A 86 5.97 -0.36 6.28
CA PRO A 86 5.84 -0.75 7.68
C PRO A 86 6.54 0.21 8.67
N ALA A 87 7.64 0.83 8.23
CA ALA A 87 8.39 1.81 9.04
C ALA A 87 7.57 3.07 9.39
N ALA A 88 6.51 3.37 8.62
CA ALA A 88 5.58 4.47 8.84
C ALA A 88 4.26 4.06 9.50
N LEU A 89 4.11 2.79 9.93
CA LEU A 89 2.87 2.27 10.49
C LEU A 89 2.36 3.12 11.65
N GLY A 90 1.11 3.58 11.57
CA GLY A 90 0.47 4.42 12.58
C GLY A 90 0.93 5.88 12.60
N LYS A 91 1.81 6.29 11.68
CA LYS A 91 2.36 7.67 11.62
C LYS A 91 1.59 8.58 10.66
N GLY A 92 0.35 8.24 10.32
CA GLY A 92 -0.49 9.00 9.40
C GLY A 92 0.15 9.22 8.02
N PHE A 93 -0.20 10.34 7.36
CA PHE A 93 0.46 10.77 6.12
C PHE A 93 1.81 11.46 6.40
N SER A 94 2.72 10.75 7.09
CA SER A 94 4.12 11.13 7.20
C SER A 94 4.76 11.34 5.82
N PRO A 95 5.88 12.09 5.71
CA PRO A 95 6.61 12.19 4.44
C PRO A 95 6.94 10.82 3.83
N LEU A 96 7.30 9.83 4.65
CA LEU A 96 7.59 8.49 4.18
C LEU A 96 6.35 7.80 3.59
N THR A 97 5.20 7.87 4.27
CA THR A 97 3.91 7.40 3.74
C THR A 97 3.59 8.05 2.40
N LYS A 98 3.80 9.37 2.29
CA LYS A 98 3.50 10.15 1.08
C LYS A 98 4.39 9.77 -0.10
N GLY A 99 5.69 9.58 0.14
CA GLY A 99 6.62 9.06 -0.87
C GLY A 99 6.20 7.66 -1.34
N ALA A 100 5.87 6.77 -0.41
CA ALA A 100 5.38 5.44 -0.71
C ALA A 100 4.08 5.45 -1.53
N LEU A 101 3.12 6.32 -1.21
CA LEU A 101 1.85 6.45 -1.96
C LEU A 101 2.08 6.86 -3.41
N LYS A 102 2.95 7.84 -3.63
CA LYS A 102 3.30 8.34 -4.97
C LYS A 102 3.97 7.27 -5.82
N TRP A 103 4.84 6.46 -5.21
CA TRP A 103 5.47 5.31 -5.86
C TRP A 103 4.46 4.18 -6.11
N ALA A 104 3.68 3.78 -5.12
CA ALA A 104 2.73 2.68 -5.21
C ALA A 104 1.63 2.94 -6.24
N ALA A 105 1.15 4.18 -6.36
CA ALA A 105 0.18 4.57 -7.37
C ALA A 105 0.69 4.40 -8.83
N GLN A 106 2.00 4.24 -9.02
CA GLN A 106 2.61 3.90 -10.31
C GLN A 106 2.83 2.39 -10.43
N ALA A 107 3.25 1.72 -9.35
CA ALA A 107 3.52 0.29 -9.32
C ALA A 107 2.26 -0.59 -9.37
N MET A 108 1.10 -0.05 -9.01
CA MET A 108 -0.18 -0.77 -8.92
C MET A 108 -1.13 -0.52 -10.12
N LYS A 109 -0.59 0.01 -11.23
CA LYS A 109 -1.33 0.25 -12.49
C LYS A 109 -1.33 -0.94 -13.44
#